data_AF-A0A820GSE7-F1
#
_entry.id   AF-A0A820GSE7-F1
#
_cell.length_a   1.000
_cell.length_b   1.000
_cell.length_c   1.000
_cell.angle_alpha   90.00
_cell.angle_beta   90.00
_cell.angle_gamma   90.00
#
_symmetry.space_group_name_H-M   'P 1'
#
loop_
_entity.id
_entity.type
_entity.pdbx_description
1 polymer ?
#
loop_
_entity_poly.entity_id
_entity_poly.type
_entity_poly.pdbx_seq_one_letter_code
_entity_poly.pdbx_strand_id
1 'polypeptide(L)'
;MSESSSSENNEASSSSSSSSLWFESLFRKTDTPIVTRSRSNCISNTTLPTGDNWSRFRQIFHLPAFISSAIMRDSFQSSLSNFRSMGQFLEKPKTEKHNVIGKNDDLRYGLGSMQGWRVDMEDAHAAVLKLDDNRWSHWSYFGIFDGHAGFRTAVKAAEKLHSRIISCLNGLVQENGNLKSSQYITSSQLDFNKFEMAIKDAYFKFDNEWREENRSNNPDDKSGSTAISCLIDLERIYFLNVGDSRAILVATDGRILLATKDHKPSDQIERQRIQEAGGTVLIQRVNGSLAVSRALGDFEYKNNPNRRPDQQLVSPEPEITYYTRQTKQDEQIAFIVLACDGIWDVITNEELAAYIIGRMRVTDDLCEITNSILDMCLYKGSKDNMSLVIIAFKNAPTPTPEYKAKDEALDNEIRKKTIVTFFVVFHLLEIYNRNPNKTSLDASTVWQQVMTSLNEQSSIRDALPVGGGFIAKRSVFETTFDSMTKGTNNTTNSNSGALTNNDHDDEEDENDDESTPSNSSSGDIPSANSTITALTQ
;
A
#
# COMPACT_ATOMS: atom_id res chain seq x y z
N MET A 1 -30.22 -28.55 57.31
CA MET A 1 -29.02 -27.86 57.85
C MET A 1 -28.75 -26.71 56.89
N SER A 2 -28.99 -25.44 57.21
CA SER A 2 -28.57 -24.67 58.40
C SER A 2 -27.03 -24.55 58.48
N GLU A 3 -26.43 -23.38 58.72
CA GLU A 3 -26.98 -22.08 59.18
C GLU A 3 -26.07 -20.92 58.65
N SER A 4 -26.63 -19.81 58.16
CA SER A 4 -26.65 -18.46 58.79
C SER A 4 -25.28 -17.72 58.85
N SER A 5 -25.13 -16.55 58.21
CA SER A 5 -25.31 -15.18 58.80
C SER A 5 -24.00 -14.56 59.33
N SER A 6 -23.71 -13.25 59.27
CA SER A 6 -24.35 -12.06 58.63
C SER A 6 -23.45 -10.82 58.86
N SER A 7 -23.87 -9.64 58.36
CA SER A 7 -23.79 -8.30 59.03
C SER A 7 -22.41 -7.67 59.37
N GLU A 8 -22.16 -6.34 59.31
CA GLU A 8 -22.96 -5.15 58.92
C GLU A 8 -22.07 -3.86 58.93
N ASN A 9 -22.50 -2.78 58.23
CA ASN A 9 -22.37 -1.34 58.60
C ASN A 9 -20.94 -0.73 58.81
N ASN A 10 -20.64 0.59 58.85
CA ASN A 10 -21.23 1.90 58.47
C ASN A 10 -20.04 2.93 58.43
N GLU A 11 -20.07 4.23 58.08
CA GLU A 11 -21.00 5.27 57.57
C GLU A 11 -20.11 6.30 56.81
N ALA A 12 -20.46 6.93 55.67
CA ALA A 12 -21.44 7.99 55.36
C ALA A 12 -20.98 9.46 55.57
N SER A 13 -21.72 10.39 54.94
CA SER A 13 -21.65 11.88 55.01
C SER A 13 -20.54 12.60 54.18
N SER A 14 -20.70 13.84 53.70
CA SER A 14 -21.91 14.63 53.29
C SER A 14 -21.55 15.96 52.57
N SER A 15 -22.57 16.70 52.10
CA SER A 15 -22.58 18.08 51.55
C SER A 15 -22.02 18.30 50.12
N SER A 16 -22.61 19.05 49.16
CA SER A 16 -23.87 19.83 48.98
C SER A 16 -23.86 21.38 49.06
N SER A 17 -23.68 22.06 47.91
CA SER A 17 -24.26 23.39 47.50
C SER A 17 -23.68 23.79 46.13
N SER A 18 -24.33 24.26 45.06
CA SER A 18 -25.57 25.05 44.80
C SER A 18 -25.37 26.59 44.76
N SER A 19 -26.05 27.26 43.79
CA SER A 19 -26.11 28.73 43.52
C SER A 19 -24.85 29.40 42.88
N SER A 20 -24.91 30.53 42.15
CA SER A 20 -25.98 31.14 41.33
C SER A 20 -25.47 32.28 40.40
N LEU A 21 -26.34 32.78 39.51
CA LEU A 21 -26.17 33.81 38.46
C LEU A 21 -25.78 35.25 38.91
N TRP A 22 -25.49 36.10 37.89
CA TRP A 22 -25.45 37.58 37.82
C TRP A 22 -24.14 38.33 38.21
N PHE A 23 -23.53 39.04 37.25
CA PHE A 23 -23.72 40.50 37.09
C PHE A 23 -23.18 41.09 35.76
N GLU A 24 -23.70 42.28 35.45
CA GLU A 24 -23.47 43.27 34.37
C GLU A 24 -22.01 43.54 33.92
N SER A 25 -21.72 43.83 32.63
CA SER A 25 -22.04 45.00 31.75
C SER A 25 -21.08 46.20 31.90
N LEU A 26 -20.50 46.66 30.79
CA LEU A 26 -20.07 48.06 30.61
C LEU A 26 -19.84 48.43 29.13
N PHE A 27 -20.80 49.15 28.56
CA PHE A 27 -20.58 49.93 27.33
C PHE A 27 -19.74 51.18 27.64
N ARG A 28 -18.91 51.62 26.68
CA ARG A 28 -18.76 53.05 26.38
C ARG A 28 -18.29 53.32 24.95
N LYS A 29 -18.98 54.25 24.29
CA LYS A 29 -18.55 54.90 23.04
C LYS A 29 -17.81 56.19 23.39
N THR A 30 -16.87 56.57 22.53
CA THR A 30 -16.61 57.96 22.05
C THR A 30 -15.92 57.78 20.70
N ASP A 31 -16.59 57.98 19.56
CA ASP A 31 -16.98 59.26 18.94
C ASP A 31 -15.85 59.88 18.08
N THR A 32 -16.21 60.29 16.86
CA THR A 32 -15.31 60.89 15.87
C THR A 32 -15.30 62.42 15.97
N PRO A 33 -14.43 63.09 15.20
CA PRO A 33 -15.02 64.03 14.24
C PRO A 33 -14.41 63.97 12.82
N ILE A 34 -15.12 64.59 11.88
CA ILE A 34 -14.76 64.69 10.45
C ILE A 34 -14.32 66.12 10.13
N VAL A 35 -13.31 66.29 9.26
CA VAL A 35 -12.99 67.55 8.57
C VAL A 35 -12.81 67.27 7.08
N THR A 36 -13.04 68.26 6.19
CA THR A 36 -13.27 68.06 4.75
C THR A 36 -12.48 69.03 3.85
N ARG A 37 -12.43 68.72 2.53
CA ARG A 37 -12.00 69.59 1.39
C ARG A 37 -10.47 69.87 1.28
N SER A 38 -9.89 70.11 0.09
CA SER A 38 -10.37 69.98 -1.32
C SER A 38 -9.26 70.09 -2.39
N ARG A 39 -9.52 69.47 -3.57
CA ARG A 39 -9.12 69.91 -4.95
C ARG A 39 -7.64 70.07 -5.37
N SER A 40 -7.19 69.11 -6.20
CA SER A 40 -6.54 69.28 -7.53
C SER A 40 -5.35 70.24 -7.75
N ASN A 41 -4.20 69.69 -8.16
CA ASN A 41 -3.73 69.80 -9.56
C ASN A 41 -2.54 68.85 -9.89
N CYS A 42 -2.17 68.78 -11.17
CA CYS A 42 -1.22 67.82 -11.75
C CYS A 42 0.26 68.25 -11.66
N ILE A 43 1.20 67.29 -11.72
CA ILE A 43 2.36 67.19 -12.66
C ILE A 43 3.32 66.07 -12.20
N SER A 44 4.14 65.56 -13.13
CA SER A 44 5.09 64.45 -12.97
C SER A 44 6.21 64.68 -11.96
N ASN A 45 6.69 63.60 -11.32
CA ASN A 45 8.05 63.09 -11.58
C ASN A 45 8.28 61.67 -11.04
N THR A 46 9.30 61.01 -11.59
CA THR A 46 9.77 59.68 -11.22
C THR A 46 10.66 59.70 -9.98
N THR A 47 10.34 58.85 -8.99
CA THR A 47 11.27 58.43 -7.93
C THR A 47 10.89 57.04 -7.41
N LEU A 48 11.89 56.16 -7.24
CA LEU A 48 11.71 54.82 -6.67
C LEU A 48 11.75 54.90 -5.13
N PRO A 49 10.77 54.34 -4.39
CA PRO A 49 10.88 54.16 -2.95
C PRO A 49 11.82 53.00 -2.61
N THR A 50 12.90 53.30 -1.89
CA THR A 50 13.78 52.28 -1.27
C THR A 50 13.27 51.87 0.10
N GLY A 51 13.15 50.57 0.36
CA GLY A 51 12.98 50.02 1.72
C GLY A 51 11.54 49.71 2.16
N ASP A 52 11.45 48.84 3.17
CA ASP A 52 10.33 48.65 4.10
C ASP A 52 8.90 48.42 3.57
N ASN A 53 8.73 47.35 2.77
CA ASN A 53 7.45 46.63 2.68
C ASN A 53 7.51 45.15 3.14
N TRP A 54 8.70 44.62 3.43
CA TRP A 54 8.89 43.20 3.79
C TRP A 54 8.29 42.80 5.15
N SER A 55 8.10 43.74 6.07
CA SER A 55 7.44 43.51 7.35
C SER A 55 5.94 43.24 7.21
N ARG A 56 5.26 43.98 6.32
CA ARG A 56 3.81 43.83 6.05
C ARG A 56 3.47 42.53 5.35
N PHE A 57 4.32 42.08 4.41
CA PHE A 57 4.07 40.85 3.65
C PHE A 57 4.10 39.57 4.52
N ARG A 58 4.88 39.58 5.61
CA ARG A 58 4.98 38.42 6.53
C ARG A 58 3.74 38.21 7.41
N GLN A 59 2.95 39.24 7.69
CA GLN A 59 1.80 39.14 8.61
C GLN A 59 0.55 38.49 8.00
N ILE A 60 0.50 38.28 6.69
CA ILE A 60 -0.71 37.78 6.00
C ILE A 60 -0.69 36.25 5.81
N PHE A 61 0.49 35.62 5.78
CA PHE A 61 0.63 34.24 5.26
C PHE A 61 1.31 33.21 6.20
N HIS A 62 1.66 33.57 7.45
CA HIS A 62 2.15 32.62 8.47
C HIS A 62 3.31 31.68 8.05
N LEU A 63 4.16 32.11 7.13
CA LEU A 63 5.31 31.32 6.65
C LEU A 63 6.37 31.11 7.75
N PRO A 64 6.86 29.87 7.97
CA PRO A 64 8.00 29.59 8.84
C PRO A 64 9.29 30.30 8.41
N ALA A 65 10.22 30.46 9.36
CA ALA A 65 11.55 30.99 9.09
C ALA A 65 12.59 29.88 8.83
N PHE A 66 13.75 30.28 8.31
CA PHE A 66 14.95 29.49 7.98
C PHE A 66 14.96 28.71 6.66
N ILE A 67 15.42 29.40 5.61
CA ILE A 67 16.50 28.86 4.78
C ILE A 67 17.74 29.71 5.08
N SER A 68 18.77 29.11 5.65
CA SER A 68 20.11 29.72 5.79
C SER A 68 21.11 28.91 4.97
N SER A 69 22.04 29.59 4.30
CA SER A 69 22.83 29.00 3.21
C SER A 69 24.06 28.23 3.70
N ALA A 70 24.04 26.90 3.57
CA ALA A 70 25.26 26.07 3.57
C ALA A 70 25.04 24.73 2.85
N ILE A 71 25.45 24.63 1.58
CA ILE A 71 25.92 23.44 0.82
C ILE A 71 26.08 23.89 -0.64
N MET A 72 27.33 23.95 -1.14
CA MET A 72 27.70 23.97 -2.57
C MET A 72 29.21 24.16 -2.74
N ARG A 73 30.00 23.08 -2.60
CA ARG A 73 31.13 22.73 -3.48
C ARG A 73 31.83 21.44 -3.02
N ASP A 74 32.66 20.94 -3.94
CA ASP A 74 33.54 19.78 -3.87
C ASP A 74 32.82 18.42 -3.78
N SER A 75 33.05 17.47 -4.70
CA SER A 75 33.80 17.56 -5.97
C SER A 75 33.27 16.56 -7.00
N PHE A 76 33.32 16.93 -8.28
CA PHE A 76 32.94 16.06 -9.42
C PHE A 76 34.19 15.45 -10.07
N GLN A 77 33.99 14.37 -10.83
CA GLN A 77 35.01 13.57 -11.55
C GLN A 77 35.91 12.65 -10.70
N SER A 78 35.59 11.35 -10.73
CA SER A 78 36.59 10.28 -10.83
C SER A 78 36.05 9.12 -11.67
N SER A 79 36.88 8.65 -12.61
CA SER A 79 36.75 7.46 -13.47
C SER A 79 35.38 7.14 -14.13
N LEU A 80 35.21 7.57 -15.38
CA LEU A 80 34.53 6.73 -16.38
C LEU A 80 35.50 5.60 -16.81
N SER A 81 35.50 4.47 -16.10
CA SER A 81 35.84 3.14 -16.64
C SER A 81 35.80 2.05 -15.56
N ASN A 82 34.77 1.21 -15.59
CA ASN A 82 34.88 -0.26 -15.57
C ASN A 82 33.51 -0.94 -15.56
N PHE A 83 33.38 -1.96 -16.41
CA PHE A 83 32.36 -3.04 -16.43
C PHE A 83 30.86 -2.71 -16.32
N ARG A 84 30.10 -3.27 -17.27
CA ARG A 84 28.66 -3.54 -17.12
C ARG A 84 28.46 -4.57 -16.00
N SER A 85 28.18 -4.11 -14.79
CA SER A 85 27.39 -4.90 -13.83
C SER A 85 25.92 -4.65 -14.16
N MET A 86 25.17 -5.68 -14.55
CA MET A 86 23.72 -5.56 -14.71
C MET A 86 23.10 -5.62 -13.32
N GLY A 87 22.54 -4.50 -12.86
CA GLY A 87 21.94 -4.40 -11.53
C GLY A 87 20.62 -5.16 -11.44
N GLN A 88 20.22 -5.52 -10.21
CA GLN A 88 18.93 -6.17 -9.92
C GLN A 88 17.70 -5.25 -10.08
N PHE A 89 17.91 -3.99 -10.52
CA PHE A 89 16.88 -2.97 -10.64
C PHE A 89 16.84 -2.36 -12.05
N LEU A 90 15.63 -2.06 -12.51
CA LEU A 90 15.33 -1.34 -13.74
C LEU A 90 15.61 0.17 -13.61
N GLU A 91 15.75 0.86 -14.75
CA GLU A 91 15.87 2.33 -14.79
C GLU A 91 14.58 3.04 -14.36
N LYS A 92 13.43 2.38 -14.50
CA LYS A 92 12.10 2.82 -14.07
C LYS A 92 11.31 1.59 -13.58
N PRO A 93 10.42 1.72 -12.59
CA PRO A 93 9.61 0.60 -12.14
C PRO A 93 8.55 0.24 -13.18
N LYS A 94 8.24 -1.05 -13.32
CA LYS A 94 7.01 -1.50 -13.99
C LYS A 94 5.85 -1.32 -13.01
N THR A 95 4.99 -0.34 -13.28
CA THR A 95 3.85 0.02 -12.43
C THR A 95 2.54 -0.65 -12.85
N GLU A 96 2.58 -1.50 -13.87
CA GLU A 96 1.49 -2.37 -14.31
C GLU A 96 1.00 -3.26 -13.16
N LYS A 97 -0.31 -3.50 -13.13
CA LYS A 97 -1.00 -4.15 -12.00
C LYS A 97 -1.75 -5.39 -12.48
N HIS A 98 -1.38 -6.57 -11.98
CA HIS A 98 -2.17 -7.79 -12.17
C HIS A 98 -3.16 -7.92 -11.01
N ASN A 99 -4.45 -8.01 -11.32
CA ASN A 99 -5.51 -8.03 -10.31
C ASN A 99 -6.40 -9.27 -10.46
N VAL A 100 -6.79 -9.87 -9.34
CA VAL A 100 -7.70 -11.03 -9.26
C VAL A 100 -8.73 -10.79 -8.15
N ILE A 101 -10.00 -11.02 -8.44
CA ILE A 101 -11.11 -10.89 -7.48
C ILE A 101 -12.00 -12.12 -7.49
N GLY A 102 -12.65 -12.37 -6.36
CA GLY A 102 -13.68 -13.40 -6.25
C GLY A 102 -14.49 -13.26 -4.97
N LYS A 103 -15.61 -13.99 -4.92
CA LYS A 103 -16.44 -14.11 -3.70
C LYS A 103 -17.13 -15.46 -3.63
N ASN A 104 -17.34 -15.94 -2.42
CA ASN A 104 -18.31 -16.99 -2.09
C ASN A 104 -19.39 -16.39 -1.16
N ASP A 105 -20.15 -17.23 -0.48
CA ASP A 105 -21.27 -16.79 0.37
C ASP A 105 -20.82 -16.14 1.69
N ASP A 106 -19.54 -16.23 2.08
CA ASP A 106 -18.98 -15.75 3.35
C ASP A 106 -17.82 -14.75 3.20
N LEU A 107 -17.03 -14.88 2.13
CA LEU A 107 -15.79 -14.15 1.85
C LEU A 107 -15.85 -13.46 0.50
N ARG A 108 -15.27 -12.26 0.42
CA ARG A 108 -14.92 -11.56 -0.83
C ARG A 108 -13.43 -11.20 -0.78
N TYR A 109 -12.70 -11.36 -1.87
CA TYR A 109 -11.28 -11.01 -1.92
C TYR A 109 -10.95 -10.13 -3.12
N GLY A 110 -9.92 -9.31 -2.93
CA GLY A 110 -9.19 -8.65 -4.00
C GLY A 110 -7.70 -8.86 -3.79
N LEU A 111 -7.02 -9.19 -4.88
CA LEU A 111 -5.60 -9.49 -4.94
C LEU A 111 -4.99 -8.59 -5.99
N GLY A 112 -3.90 -7.92 -5.66
CA GLY A 112 -3.10 -7.15 -6.61
C GLY A 112 -1.64 -7.55 -6.54
N SER A 113 -0.95 -7.55 -7.69
CA SER A 113 0.51 -7.63 -7.74
C SER A 113 1.12 -6.68 -8.77
N MET A 114 2.39 -6.31 -8.53
CA MET A 114 3.17 -5.34 -9.31
C MET A 114 4.65 -5.72 -9.27
N GLN A 115 5.33 -5.72 -10.42
CA GLN A 115 6.76 -6.07 -10.48
C GLN A 115 7.66 -5.02 -9.83
N GLY A 116 7.27 -3.74 -9.85
CA GLY A 116 8.02 -2.67 -9.19
C GLY A 116 9.37 -2.44 -9.86
N TRP A 117 10.44 -2.29 -9.07
CA TRP A 117 11.78 -1.94 -9.57
C TRP A 117 12.63 -3.15 -9.98
N ARG A 118 12.28 -4.38 -9.59
CA ARG A 118 13.04 -5.60 -9.94
C ARG A 118 13.03 -5.83 -11.46
N VAL A 119 14.05 -6.51 -12.00
CA VAL A 119 14.14 -6.87 -13.43
C VAL A 119 13.04 -7.87 -13.84
N ASP A 120 12.77 -8.83 -12.96
CA ASP A 120 11.82 -9.92 -13.13
C ASP A 120 10.69 -9.86 -12.09
N MET A 121 9.64 -10.66 -12.30
CA MET A 121 8.55 -10.88 -11.35
C MET A 121 8.66 -12.32 -10.84
N GLU A 122 9.15 -12.48 -9.61
CA GLU A 122 9.39 -13.79 -8.98
C GLU A 122 8.22 -14.23 -8.08
N ASP A 123 7.43 -13.27 -7.60
CA ASP A 123 6.17 -13.43 -6.86
C ASP A 123 5.13 -14.32 -7.59
N ALA A 124 4.45 -15.19 -6.84
CA ALA A 124 3.25 -15.93 -7.26
C ALA A 124 2.16 -15.93 -6.17
N HIS A 125 0.94 -16.36 -6.53
CA HIS A 125 -0.20 -16.36 -5.60
C HIS A 125 -1.26 -17.41 -5.94
N ALA A 126 -2.09 -17.76 -4.95
CA ALA A 126 -3.24 -18.65 -5.11
C ALA A 126 -4.45 -18.15 -4.32
N ALA A 127 -5.66 -18.30 -4.89
CA ALA A 127 -6.93 -17.91 -4.26
C ALA A 127 -8.05 -18.89 -4.64
N VAL A 128 -8.40 -19.78 -3.72
CA VAL A 128 -9.30 -20.92 -3.93
C VAL A 128 -10.46 -20.84 -2.93
N LEU A 129 -11.62 -20.37 -3.39
CA LEU A 129 -12.79 -20.09 -2.55
C LEU A 129 -13.57 -21.32 -2.05
N LYS A 130 -13.34 -22.48 -2.66
CA LYS A 130 -13.86 -23.80 -2.26
C LYS A 130 -12.77 -24.81 -2.63
N LEU A 131 -12.23 -25.52 -1.65
CA LEU A 131 -11.22 -26.55 -1.90
C LEU A 131 -11.83 -27.79 -2.59
N ASP A 132 -11.00 -28.48 -3.37
CA ASP A 132 -11.37 -29.74 -4.03
C ASP A 132 -11.75 -30.83 -3.02
N ASP A 133 -12.55 -31.80 -3.50
CA ASP A 133 -13.26 -32.81 -2.71
C ASP A 133 -14.38 -32.21 -1.84
N ASN A 134 -15.62 -32.69 -2.04
CA ASN A 134 -16.83 -32.16 -1.44
C ASN A 134 -16.75 -31.99 0.09
N ARG A 135 -15.94 -32.81 0.78
CA ARG A 135 -15.73 -32.75 2.22
C ARG A 135 -15.09 -31.44 2.68
N TRP A 136 -14.30 -30.80 1.82
CA TRP A 136 -13.58 -29.55 2.05
C TRP A 136 -14.21 -28.36 1.30
N SER A 137 -15.39 -28.53 0.69
CA SER A 137 -16.06 -27.49 -0.11
C SER A 137 -16.50 -26.23 0.66
N HIS A 138 -16.48 -26.29 2.01
CA HIS A 138 -16.67 -25.15 2.91
C HIS A 138 -15.37 -24.45 3.33
N TRP A 139 -14.20 -25.01 2.96
CA TRP A 139 -12.90 -24.43 3.23
C TRP A 139 -12.44 -23.55 2.06
N SER A 140 -11.88 -22.39 2.36
CA SER A 140 -11.15 -21.56 1.41
C SER A 140 -9.65 -21.59 1.70
N TYR A 141 -8.83 -21.47 0.66
CA TYR A 141 -7.38 -21.35 0.74
C TYR A 141 -6.90 -20.10 -0.01
N PHE A 142 -5.97 -19.37 0.58
CA PHE A 142 -5.29 -18.25 -0.05
C PHE A 142 -3.79 -18.31 0.27
N GLY A 143 -2.94 -17.87 -0.65
CA GLY A 143 -1.51 -17.76 -0.39
C GLY A 143 -0.77 -16.78 -1.30
N ILE A 144 0.29 -16.19 -0.76
CA ILE A 144 1.29 -15.38 -1.46
C ILE A 144 2.64 -16.10 -1.31
N PHE A 145 3.40 -16.14 -2.40
CA PHE A 145 4.67 -16.86 -2.51
C PHE A 145 5.69 -15.88 -3.09
N ASP A 146 6.54 -15.35 -2.24
CA ASP A 146 7.65 -14.46 -2.63
C ASP A 146 8.75 -15.34 -3.20
N GLY A 147 9.14 -15.12 -4.46
CA GLY A 147 10.09 -15.97 -5.18
C GLY A 147 11.49 -15.37 -5.17
N HIS A 148 12.52 -16.20 -5.08
CA HIS A 148 13.90 -15.72 -5.16
C HIS A 148 14.80 -16.66 -5.97
N ALA A 149 15.68 -16.05 -6.78
CA ALA A 149 16.61 -16.77 -7.66
C ALA A 149 15.91 -17.70 -8.68
N GLY A 150 14.74 -17.27 -9.14
CA GLY A 150 13.84 -17.92 -10.09
C GLY A 150 12.39 -17.92 -9.58
N PHE A 151 11.44 -17.57 -10.44
CA PHE A 151 9.99 -17.62 -10.14
C PHE A 151 9.42 -19.05 -9.96
N ARG A 152 10.19 -20.09 -10.32
CA ARG A 152 9.67 -21.44 -10.55
C ARG A 152 9.09 -22.11 -9.31
N THR A 153 9.78 -22.02 -8.17
CA THR A 153 9.28 -22.54 -6.90
C THR A 153 8.00 -21.83 -6.43
N ALA A 154 7.93 -20.50 -6.57
CA ALA A 154 6.75 -19.71 -6.20
C ALA A 154 5.52 -20.13 -7.02
N VAL A 155 5.66 -20.19 -8.36
CA VAL A 155 4.59 -20.65 -9.25
C VAL A 155 4.16 -22.09 -8.94
N LYS A 156 5.12 -23.00 -8.68
CA LYS A 156 4.80 -24.39 -8.32
C LYS A 156 4.02 -24.49 -7.00
N ALA A 157 4.39 -23.67 -6.01
CA ALA A 157 3.72 -23.64 -4.71
C ALA A 157 2.28 -23.11 -4.84
N ALA A 158 2.07 -22.04 -5.60
CA ALA A 158 0.74 -21.56 -5.95
C ALA A 158 -0.11 -22.64 -6.63
N GLU A 159 0.44 -23.35 -7.62
CA GLU A 159 -0.26 -24.37 -8.38
C GLU A 159 -0.66 -25.63 -7.60
N LYS A 160 0.14 -26.09 -6.61
CA LYS A 160 0.03 -27.47 -6.07
C LYS A 160 0.05 -27.58 -4.54
N LEU A 161 0.50 -26.59 -3.78
CA LEU A 161 0.63 -26.72 -2.33
C LEU A 161 -0.73 -26.97 -1.65
N HIS A 162 -1.77 -26.25 -2.09
CA HIS A 162 -3.15 -26.43 -1.61
C HIS A 162 -3.69 -27.84 -1.91
N SER A 163 -3.40 -28.40 -3.08
CA SER A 163 -3.80 -29.77 -3.46
C SER A 163 -3.06 -30.82 -2.63
N ARG A 164 -1.77 -30.60 -2.32
CA ARG A 164 -0.97 -31.47 -1.44
C ARG A 164 -1.43 -31.41 0.02
N ILE A 165 -1.86 -30.24 0.49
CA ILE A 165 -2.53 -30.05 1.79
C ILE A 165 -3.81 -30.91 1.86
N ILE A 166 -4.73 -30.76 0.91
CA ILE A 166 -5.96 -31.57 0.86
C ILE A 166 -5.66 -33.07 0.76
N SER A 167 -4.63 -33.47 -0.01
CA SER A 167 -4.19 -34.86 -0.09
C SER A 167 -3.77 -35.44 1.27
N CYS A 168 -3.07 -34.68 2.12
CA CYS A 168 -2.65 -35.15 3.44
C CYS A 168 -3.80 -35.12 4.46
N LEU A 169 -4.65 -34.11 4.43
CA LEU A 169 -5.88 -34.05 5.24
C LEU A 169 -6.88 -35.17 4.89
N ASN A 170 -6.94 -35.58 3.62
CA ASN A 170 -7.71 -36.75 3.20
C ASN A 170 -7.11 -38.08 3.71
N GLY A 171 -5.80 -38.13 4.01
CA GLY A 171 -5.17 -39.25 4.73
C GLY A 171 -5.64 -39.31 6.19
N LEU A 172 -5.61 -38.17 6.88
CA LEU A 172 -6.13 -38.02 8.26
C LEU A 172 -7.58 -38.50 8.41
N VAL A 173 -8.44 -38.14 7.45
CA VAL A 173 -9.85 -38.59 7.39
C VAL A 173 -9.98 -40.09 7.07
N GLN A 174 -9.02 -40.68 6.35
CA GLN A 174 -8.98 -42.13 6.09
C GLN A 174 -8.45 -42.97 7.26
N GLU A 175 -7.67 -42.38 8.17
CA GLU A 175 -7.31 -43.03 9.44
C GLU A 175 -8.46 -42.95 10.46
N ASN A 176 -9.13 -41.80 10.56
CA ASN A 176 -10.24 -41.61 11.48
C ASN A 176 -11.54 -42.24 10.94
N GLY A 177 -11.81 -43.49 11.32
CA GLY A 177 -13.00 -44.25 10.91
C GLY A 177 -14.33 -43.51 11.05
N ASN A 178 -14.47 -42.61 12.03
CA ASN A 178 -15.69 -41.85 12.28
C ASN A 178 -15.91 -40.70 11.28
N LEU A 179 -14.87 -40.23 10.60
CA LEU A 179 -14.94 -39.14 9.61
C LEU A 179 -15.13 -39.62 8.17
N LYS A 180 -14.99 -40.93 7.92
CA LYS A 180 -15.12 -41.53 6.57
C LYS A 180 -16.49 -41.32 5.95
N SER A 181 -17.52 -41.26 6.77
CA SER A 181 -18.93 -41.05 6.39
C SER A 181 -19.39 -39.59 6.51
N SER A 182 -18.52 -38.66 6.93
CA SER A 182 -18.87 -37.25 7.05
C SER A 182 -18.96 -36.59 5.67
N GLN A 183 -20.11 -35.98 5.38
CA GLN A 183 -20.36 -35.26 4.11
C GLN A 183 -19.54 -33.97 4.00
N TYR A 184 -19.24 -33.34 5.15
CA TYR A 184 -18.40 -32.16 5.32
C TYR A 184 -17.47 -32.38 6.52
N ILE A 185 -16.34 -31.67 6.54
CA ILE A 185 -15.36 -31.70 7.64
C ILE A 185 -15.14 -30.26 8.14
N THR A 186 -15.23 -30.05 9.45
CA THR A 186 -14.85 -28.80 10.13
C THR A 186 -13.74 -29.00 11.15
N SER A 187 -13.11 -27.90 11.54
CA SER A 187 -11.96 -27.84 12.46
C SER A 187 -12.17 -28.48 13.84
N SER A 188 -13.39 -28.53 14.36
CA SER A 188 -13.74 -29.19 15.62
C SER A 188 -13.82 -30.72 15.50
N GLN A 189 -14.02 -31.25 14.29
CA GLN A 189 -14.00 -32.69 14.02
C GLN A 189 -12.57 -33.26 13.91
N LEU A 190 -11.55 -32.39 13.77
CA LEU A 190 -10.16 -32.74 13.59
C LEU A 190 -9.37 -32.61 14.90
N ASP A 191 -8.59 -33.65 15.24
CA ASP A 191 -7.56 -33.54 16.27
C ASP A 191 -6.49 -32.54 15.81
N PHE A 192 -6.24 -31.51 16.60
CA PHE A 192 -5.35 -30.41 16.21
C PHE A 192 -3.91 -30.88 15.99
N ASN A 193 -3.39 -31.78 16.83
CA ASN A 193 -2.00 -32.25 16.71
C ASN A 193 -1.84 -33.06 15.42
N LYS A 194 -2.80 -33.93 15.09
CA LYS A 194 -2.79 -34.67 13.83
C LYS A 194 -3.03 -33.78 12.60
N PHE A 195 -3.82 -32.72 12.73
CA PHE A 195 -3.97 -31.70 11.69
C PHE A 195 -2.64 -30.96 11.45
N GLU A 196 -1.98 -30.48 12.51
CA GLU A 196 -0.68 -29.82 12.43
C GLU A 196 0.36 -30.73 11.74
N MET A 197 0.43 -31.99 12.16
CA MET A 197 1.27 -33.01 11.51
C MET A 197 0.92 -33.18 10.02
N ALA A 198 -0.36 -33.30 9.66
CA ALA A 198 -0.78 -33.49 8.27
C ALA A 198 -0.46 -32.28 7.37
N ILE A 199 -0.52 -31.05 7.89
CA ILE A 199 -0.09 -29.84 7.16
C ILE A 199 1.44 -29.82 6.99
N LYS A 200 2.21 -30.12 8.04
CA LYS A 200 3.68 -30.18 7.95
C LYS A 200 4.14 -31.27 6.98
N ASP A 201 3.52 -32.44 7.02
CA ASP A 201 3.68 -33.52 6.04
C ASP A 201 3.38 -33.06 4.61
N ALA A 202 2.37 -32.21 4.40
CA ALA A 202 2.05 -31.68 3.08
C ALA A 202 3.16 -30.78 2.54
N TYR A 203 3.71 -29.88 3.36
CA TYR A 203 4.85 -29.04 2.99
C TYR A 203 6.10 -29.88 2.72
N PHE A 204 6.42 -30.88 3.55
CA PHE A 204 7.57 -31.78 3.32
C PHE A 204 7.43 -32.61 2.04
N LYS A 205 6.23 -33.13 1.76
CA LYS A 205 5.96 -33.89 0.52
C LYS A 205 6.02 -33.00 -0.71
N PHE A 206 5.43 -31.80 -0.66
CA PHE A 206 5.55 -30.81 -1.73
C PHE A 206 7.01 -30.46 -2.03
N ASP A 207 7.81 -30.15 -1.00
CA ASP A 207 9.22 -29.73 -1.17
C ASP A 207 10.09 -30.87 -1.75
N ASN A 208 9.82 -32.12 -1.38
CA ASN A 208 10.51 -33.28 -1.94
C ASN A 208 10.06 -33.63 -3.38
N GLU A 209 8.75 -33.64 -3.64
CA GLU A 209 8.18 -33.88 -4.97
C GLU A 209 8.67 -32.81 -5.97
N TRP A 210 8.70 -31.55 -5.54
CA TRP A 210 9.27 -30.47 -6.34
C TRP A 210 10.78 -30.62 -6.54
N ARG A 211 11.53 -31.10 -5.55
CA ARG A 211 12.98 -31.41 -5.74
C ARG A 211 13.20 -32.45 -6.82
N GLU A 212 12.43 -33.53 -6.83
CA GLU A 212 12.55 -34.62 -7.80
C GLU A 212 12.16 -34.17 -9.21
N GLU A 213 11.07 -33.41 -9.35
CA GLU A 213 10.64 -32.84 -10.63
C GLU A 213 11.64 -31.79 -11.15
N ASN A 214 12.05 -30.84 -10.32
CA ASN A 214 12.91 -29.73 -10.74
C ASN A 214 14.32 -30.21 -11.10
N ARG A 215 14.89 -31.14 -10.33
CA ARG A 215 16.17 -31.80 -10.66
C ARG A 215 16.13 -32.54 -11.99
N SER A 216 14.97 -33.02 -12.40
CA SER A 216 14.78 -33.75 -13.67
C SER A 216 14.57 -32.81 -14.86
N ASN A 217 13.86 -31.70 -14.66
CA ASN A 217 13.38 -30.83 -15.73
C ASN A 217 14.18 -29.52 -15.89
N ASN A 218 14.70 -28.96 -14.80
CA ASN A 218 15.45 -27.70 -14.78
C ASN A 218 16.64 -27.81 -13.79
N PRO A 219 17.67 -28.63 -14.06
CA PRO A 219 18.73 -28.94 -13.08
C PRO A 219 19.58 -27.72 -12.66
N ASP A 220 19.58 -26.65 -13.44
CA ASP A 220 20.26 -25.38 -13.13
C ASP A 220 19.37 -24.39 -12.34
N ASP A 221 18.08 -24.70 -12.13
CA ASP A 221 17.19 -23.86 -11.33
C ASP A 221 17.55 -23.94 -9.85
N LYS A 222 17.76 -22.77 -9.25
CA LYS A 222 18.08 -22.61 -7.84
C LYS A 222 16.97 -21.93 -7.04
N SER A 223 15.79 -21.75 -7.65
CA SER A 223 14.70 -21.02 -7.01
C SER A 223 14.36 -21.53 -5.62
N GLY A 224 14.15 -20.58 -4.72
CA GLY A 224 13.39 -20.79 -3.50
C GLY A 224 12.14 -19.94 -3.50
N SER A 225 11.29 -20.11 -2.50
CA SER A 225 10.16 -19.22 -2.29
C SER A 225 9.68 -19.26 -0.84
N THR A 226 9.22 -18.12 -0.32
CA THR A 226 8.39 -18.09 0.88
C THR A 226 7.02 -18.74 0.59
N ALA A 227 6.26 -19.01 1.64
CA ALA A 227 4.85 -19.34 1.51
C ALA A 227 4.11 -18.83 2.74
N ILE A 228 3.45 -17.68 2.62
CA ILE A 228 2.40 -17.28 3.56
C ILE A 228 1.05 -17.69 2.99
N SER A 229 0.33 -18.55 3.72
CA SER A 229 -1.01 -18.98 3.31
C SER A 229 -1.98 -19.04 4.49
N CYS A 230 -3.27 -19.06 4.19
CA CYS A 230 -4.31 -19.32 5.18
C CYS A 230 -5.35 -20.32 4.70
N LEU A 231 -5.80 -21.17 5.63
CA LEU A 231 -6.97 -22.03 5.50
C LEU A 231 -8.10 -21.45 6.34
N ILE A 232 -9.25 -21.19 5.72
CA ILE A 232 -10.42 -20.60 6.38
C ILE A 232 -11.58 -21.60 6.31
N ASP A 233 -12.12 -22.01 7.46
CA ASP A 233 -13.40 -22.73 7.53
C ASP A 233 -14.42 -21.97 8.39
N LEU A 234 -15.53 -22.63 8.76
CA LEU A 234 -16.61 -22.05 9.55
C LEU A 234 -16.26 -21.81 11.03
N GLU A 235 -15.16 -22.37 11.53
CA GLU A 235 -14.84 -22.49 12.96
C GLU A 235 -13.42 -22.00 13.32
N ARG A 236 -12.47 -22.01 12.38
CA ARG A 236 -11.11 -21.50 12.56
C ARG A 236 -10.57 -20.85 11.29
N ILE A 237 -9.60 -19.97 11.50
CA ILE A 237 -8.71 -19.42 10.47
C ILE A 237 -7.30 -19.88 10.85
N TYR A 238 -6.67 -20.71 10.03
CA TYR A 238 -5.27 -21.10 10.20
C TYR A 238 -4.38 -20.25 9.31
N PHE A 239 -3.22 -19.84 9.81
CA PHE A 239 -2.17 -19.17 9.07
C PHE A 239 -0.93 -20.06 9.08
N LEU A 240 -0.40 -20.35 7.89
CA LEU A 240 0.72 -21.25 7.65
C LEU A 240 1.84 -20.41 7.05
N ASN A 241 2.90 -20.13 7.83
CA ASN A 241 4.00 -19.29 7.37
C ASN A 241 5.31 -20.06 7.20
N VAL A 242 5.95 -19.86 6.05
CA VAL A 242 7.32 -20.29 5.71
C VAL A 242 8.02 -19.08 5.11
N GLY A 243 9.00 -18.53 5.82
CA GLY A 243 9.71 -17.31 5.40
C GLY A 243 9.16 -16.06 6.08
N ASP A 244 9.29 -14.92 5.42
CA ASP A 244 9.12 -13.56 5.96
C ASP A 244 8.11 -12.69 5.19
N SER A 245 7.43 -13.25 4.19
CA SER A 245 6.07 -12.82 3.87
C SER A 245 5.16 -13.00 5.11
N ARG A 246 4.18 -12.13 5.29
CA ARG A 246 3.41 -12.02 6.54
C ARG A 246 1.91 -11.94 6.30
N ALA A 247 1.15 -12.48 7.25
CA ALA A 247 -0.30 -12.35 7.35
C ALA A 247 -0.70 -11.54 8.59
N ILE A 248 -1.77 -10.76 8.45
CA ILE A 248 -2.48 -10.12 9.58
C ILE A 248 -3.98 -10.40 9.50
N LEU A 249 -4.61 -10.60 10.65
CA LEU A 249 -6.06 -10.65 10.85
C LEU A 249 -6.50 -9.34 11.52
N VAL A 250 -7.46 -8.64 10.95
CA VAL A 250 -7.81 -7.26 11.34
C VAL A 250 -9.28 -7.15 11.75
N ALA A 251 -9.53 -6.42 12.82
CA ALA A 251 -10.85 -6.14 13.36
C ALA A 251 -11.56 -4.97 12.65
N THR A 252 -12.88 -4.85 12.82
CA THR A 252 -13.72 -3.78 12.24
C THR A 252 -13.44 -2.37 12.77
N ASP A 253 -12.73 -2.28 13.90
CA ASP A 253 -12.18 -1.04 14.45
C ASP A 253 -10.71 -0.77 14.04
N GLY A 254 -10.08 -1.70 13.32
CA GLY A 254 -8.69 -1.63 12.85
C GLY A 254 -7.64 -2.26 13.77
N ARG A 255 -8.01 -2.86 14.91
CA ARG A 255 -7.05 -3.62 15.74
C ARG A 255 -6.53 -4.85 15.01
N ILE A 256 -5.25 -5.15 15.17
CA ILE A 256 -4.66 -6.44 14.81
C ILE A 256 -5.14 -7.49 15.82
N LEU A 257 -5.79 -8.56 15.33
CA LEU A 257 -6.25 -9.70 16.12
C LEU A 257 -5.22 -10.84 16.16
N LEU A 258 -4.45 -10.98 15.08
CA LEU A 258 -3.33 -11.92 14.92
C LEU A 258 -2.38 -11.36 13.86
N ALA A 259 -1.08 -11.54 14.05
CA ALA A 259 -0.07 -11.38 13.01
C ALA A 259 0.85 -12.61 13.03
N THR A 260 1.22 -13.14 11.86
CA THR A 260 2.25 -14.19 11.80
C THR A 260 3.63 -13.61 12.06
N LYS A 261 4.57 -14.44 12.53
CA LYS A 261 5.95 -14.04 12.70
C LYS A 261 6.78 -14.39 11.46
N ASP A 262 7.60 -13.45 11.01
CA ASP A 262 8.61 -13.61 9.96
C ASP A 262 9.73 -14.57 10.42
N HIS A 263 10.28 -15.36 9.49
CA HIS A 263 11.38 -16.30 9.72
C HIS A 263 12.72 -15.74 9.23
N LYS A 264 13.29 -14.79 9.97
CA LYS A 264 14.59 -14.17 9.62
C LYS A 264 15.75 -14.97 10.26
N PRO A 265 16.88 -15.26 9.57
CA PRO A 265 18.00 -16.06 10.11
C PRO A 265 18.64 -15.56 11.39
N SER A 266 18.43 -14.29 11.77
CA SER A 266 18.86 -13.74 13.06
C SER A 266 18.06 -14.23 14.28
N ASP A 267 16.87 -14.81 14.07
CA ASP A 267 16.03 -15.33 15.14
C ASP A 267 16.69 -16.47 15.91
N GLN A 268 16.46 -16.53 17.23
CA GLN A 268 17.18 -17.48 18.10
C GLN A 268 17.00 -18.95 17.69
N ILE A 269 15.76 -19.36 17.41
CA ILE A 269 15.42 -20.75 17.03
C ILE A 269 15.98 -21.08 15.64
N GLU A 270 15.78 -20.19 14.68
CA GLU A 270 16.23 -20.33 13.30
C GLU A 270 17.77 -20.38 13.22
N ARG A 271 18.44 -19.45 13.91
CA ARG A 271 19.89 -19.39 14.07
C ARG A 271 20.44 -20.66 14.72
N GLN A 272 19.80 -21.16 15.78
CA GLN A 272 20.22 -22.41 16.41
C GLN A 272 20.14 -23.56 15.40
N ARG A 273 19.03 -23.73 14.67
CA ARG A 273 18.89 -24.75 13.63
C ARG A 273 19.96 -24.62 12.55
N ILE A 274 20.23 -23.41 12.05
CA ILE A 274 21.27 -23.14 11.04
C ILE A 274 22.66 -23.57 11.56
N GLN A 275 23.01 -23.21 12.79
CA GLN A 275 24.29 -23.57 13.41
C GLN A 275 24.40 -25.09 13.63
N GLU A 276 23.32 -25.71 14.11
CA GLU A 276 23.21 -27.17 14.30
C GLU A 276 23.30 -27.97 12.99
N ALA A 277 22.76 -27.43 11.89
CA ALA A 277 22.86 -28.01 10.56
C ALA A 277 24.26 -27.88 9.94
N GLY A 278 25.18 -27.15 10.58
CA GLY A 278 26.57 -26.94 10.17
C GLY A 278 26.86 -25.61 9.50
N GLY A 279 25.91 -24.67 9.52
CA GLY A 279 26.03 -23.36 8.89
C GLY A 279 26.34 -22.22 9.85
N THR A 280 26.26 -21.00 9.32
CA THR A 280 26.48 -19.75 10.05
C THR A 280 25.39 -18.72 9.71
N VAL A 281 25.25 -17.70 10.56
CA VAL A 281 24.41 -16.54 10.27
C VAL A 281 25.32 -15.31 10.27
N LEU A 282 25.45 -14.67 9.11
CA LEU A 282 26.33 -13.53 8.87
C LEU A 282 25.48 -12.40 8.29
N ILE A 283 25.47 -11.24 8.94
CA ILE A 283 24.69 -10.05 8.50
C ILE A 283 23.22 -10.43 8.19
N GLN A 284 22.57 -11.09 9.16
CA GLN A 284 21.20 -11.63 9.06
C GLN A 284 20.95 -12.69 7.96
N ARG A 285 21.99 -13.17 7.25
CA ARG A 285 21.86 -14.13 6.14
C ARG A 285 22.44 -15.51 6.46
N VAL A 286 21.78 -16.57 5.96
CA VAL A 286 22.27 -17.96 6.02
C VAL A 286 23.57 -18.07 5.22
N ASN A 287 24.66 -18.43 5.88
CA ASN A 287 26.03 -18.46 5.35
C ASN A 287 26.47 -17.14 4.67
N GLY A 288 25.83 -16.01 4.98
CA GLY A 288 26.04 -14.72 4.33
C GLY A 288 25.26 -14.50 3.02
N SER A 289 24.59 -15.53 2.48
CA SER A 289 23.89 -15.49 1.18
C SER A 289 22.40 -15.19 1.33
N LEU A 290 21.63 -16.13 1.89
CA LEU A 290 20.16 -16.11 1.82
C LEU A 290 19.53 -15.32 2.98
N ALA A 291 18.57 -14.43 2.67
CA ALA A 291 17.93 -13.56 3.67
C ALA A 291 16.82 -14.23 4.49
N VAL A 292 16.23 -15.32 3.98
CA VAL A 292 15.20 -16.11 4.66
C VAL A 292 15.81 -17.31 5.39
N SER A 293 15.22 -17.71 6.52
CA SER A 293 15.59 -18.97 7.19
C SER A 293 14.64 -20.13 6.89
N ARG A 294 13.47 -19.86 6.31
CA ARG A 294 12.51 -20.88 5.89
C ARG A 294 12.00 -20.57 4.49
N ALA A 295 11.93 -21.60 3.66
CA ALA A 295 11.52 -21.51 2.26
C ALA A 295 11.17 -22.89 1.71
N LEU A 296 10.32 -22.92 0.69
CA LEU A 296 10.20 -23.99 -0.28
C LEU A 296 11.35 -23.87 -1.30
N GLY A 297 11.73 -24.94 -1.99
CA GLY A 297 12.86 -24.88 -2.95
C GLY A 297 14.21 -24.82 -2.21
N ASP A 298 15.12 -23.91 -2.60
CA ASP A 298 16.41 -23.69 -1.91
C ASP A 298 17.24 -24.97 -1.70
N PHE A 299 17.16 -25.91 -2.65
CA PHE A 299 17.60 -27.28 -2.41
C PHE A 299 19.09 -27.44 -2.09
N GLU A 300 19.95 -26.47 -2.46
CA GLU A 300 21.36 -26.46 -2.06
C GLU A 300 21.56 -26.35 -0.53
N TYR A 301 20.66 -25.67 0.17
CA TYR A 301 20.65 -25.52 1.64
C TYR A 301 20.04 -26.73 2.37
N LYS A 302 19.50 -27.70 1.64
CA LYS A 302 18.69 -28.81 2.17
C LYS A 302 19.28 -30.19 1.83
N ASN A 303 20.59 -30.36 2.05
CA ASN A 303 21.37 -31.55 1.65
C ASN A 303 22.15 -32.24 2.79
N ASN A 304 21.93 -31.89 4.06
CA ASN A 304 22.60 -32.57 5.18
C ASN A 304 21.89 -33.93 5.44
N PRO A 305 22.52 -35.09 5.18
CA PRO A 305 21.86 -36.39 5.27
C PRO A 305 21.62 -36.86 6.71
N ASN A 306 22.26 -36.21 7.69
CA ASN A 306 22.13 -36.52 9.11
C ASN A 306 21.07 -35.63 9.80
N ARG A 307 20.28 -34.88 9.04
CA ARG A 307 19.26 -33.95 9.53
C ARG A 307 17.93 -34.20 8.82
N ARG A 308 16.82 -34.10 9.57
CA ARG A 308 15.45 -34.16 9.03
C ARG A 308 15.18 -32.96 8.10
N PRO A 309 14.11 -32.96 7.27
CA PRO A 309 13.73 -31.81 6.45
C PRO A 309 13.57 -30.50 7.25
N ASP A 310 12.94 -30.59 8.43
CA ASP A 310 12.78 -29.48 9.38
C ASP A 310 14.08 -28.97 10.01
N GLN A 311 15.19 -29.71 9.87
CA GLN A 311 16.47 -29.46 10.56
C GLN A 311 17.62 -29.13 9.59
N GLN A 312 17.29 -28.77 8.35
CA GLN A 312 18.25 -28.30 7.35
C GLN A 312 18.67 -26.83 7.62
N LEU A 313 19.59 -26.28 6.81
CA LEU A 313 19.97 -24.86 6.92
C LEU A 313 18.74 -23.96 6.67
N VAL A 314 17.95 -24.29 5.64
CA VAL A 314 16.67 -23.66 5.31
C VAL A 314 15.56 -24.69 5.51
N SER A 315 14.57 -24.41 6.35
CA SER A 315 13.48 -25.35 6.63
C SER A 315 12.25 -25.07 5.76
N PRO A 316 11.60 -26.08 5.16
CA PRO A 316 10.27 -25.95 4.55
C PRO A 316 9.13 -26.11 5.57
N GLU A 317 9.40 -26.28 6.87
CA GLU A 317 8.36 -26.48 7.89
C GLU A 317 7.56 -25.20 8.16
N PRO A 318 6.22 -25.20 8.00
CA PRO A 318 5.39 -24.06 8.34
C PRO A 318 5.27 -23.87 9.86
N GLU A 319 5.39 -22.63 10.30
CA GLU A 319 4.77 -22.23 11.57
C GLU A 319 3.24 -22.15 11.36
N ILE A 320 2.49 -22.81 12.24
CA ILE A 320 1.03 -22.93 12.14
C ILE A 320 0.42 -22.20 13.34
N THR A 321 -0.22 -21.07 13.07
CA THR A 321 -1.01 -20.32 14.07
C THR A 321 -2.47 -20.34 13.67
N TYR A 322 -3.40 -20.14 14.61
CA TYR A 322 -4.82 -20.08 14.29
C TYR A 322 -5.61 -19.13 15.16
N TYR A 323 -6.70 -18.61 14.60
CA TYR A 323 -7.73 -17.86 15.28
C TYR A 323 -9.01 -18.72 15.34
N THR A 324 -9.56 -18.93 16.54
CA THR A 324 -10.84 -19.64 16.71
C THR A 324 -11.99 -18.69 16.48
N ARG A 325 -12.84 -19.00 15.51
CA ARG A 325 -14.07 -18.27 15.22
C ARG A 325 -15.08 -18.50 16.34
N GLN A 326 -15.72 -17.44 16.81
CA GLN A 326 -16.71 -17.46 17.90
C GLN A 326 -17.80 -16.44 17.58
N THR A 327 -19.07 -16.81 17.75
CA THR A 327 -20.21 -16.05 17.20
C THR A 327 -20.32 -14.58 17.64
N LYS A 328 -19.66 -14.14 18.73
CA LYS A 328 -19.59 -12.73 19.16
C LYS A 328 -18.26 -12.02 18.87
N GLN A 329 -17.22 -12.76 18.48
CA GLN A 329 -15.94 -12.20 18.07
C GLN A 329 -15.82 -12.16 16.55
N ASP A 330 -16.51 -13.04 15.83
CA ASP A 330 -16.68 -12.98 14.37
C ASP A 330 -17.34 -11.68 13.90
N GLU A 331 -18.26 -11.11 14.69
CA GLU A 331 -18.84 -9.77 14.49
C GLU A 331 -17.76 -8.67 14.43
N GLN A 332 -16.58 -8.91 15.01
CA GLN A 332 -15.44 -7.99 14.97
C GLN A 332 -14.45 -8.29 13.84
N ILE A 333 -14.52 -9.43 13.13
CA ILE A 333 -13.56 -9.75 12.06
C ILE A 333 -13.90 -8.94 10.80
N ALA A 334 -12.97 -8.09 10.34
CA ALA A 334 -13.11 -7.36 9.09
C ALA A 334 -12.46 -8.12 7.92
N PHE A 335 -11.15 -8.31 7.98
CA PHE A 335 -10.40 -8.91 6.87
C PHE A 335 -9.09 -9.56 7.33
N ILE A 336 -8.55 -10.40 6.44
CA ILE A 336 -7.15 -10.85 6.46
C ILE A 336 -6.40 -10.07 5.37
N VAL A 337 -5.13 -9.78 5.60
CA VAL A 337 -4.16 -9.46 4.53
C VAL A 337 -3.08 -10.54 4.55
N LEU A 338 -2.72 -11.08 3.38
CA LEU A 338 -1.46 -11.80 3.15
C LEU A 338 -0.63 -10.97 2.17
N ALA A 339 0.66 -10.77 2.41
CA ALA A 339 1.55 -10.07 1.47
C ALA A 339 3.04 -10.46 1.61
N CYS A 340 3.82 -10.23 0.54
CA CYS A 340 5.28 -10.37 0.49
C CYS A 340 6.03 -9.24 1.24
N ASP A 341 7.35 -9.37 1.43
CA ASP A 341 8.10 -8.40 2.24
C ASP A 341 8.24 -7.02 1.54
N GLY A 342 8.17 -6.98 0.21
CA GLY A 342 8.07 -5.75 -0.59
C GLY A 342 6.91 -4.80 -0.21
N ILE A 343 5.90 -5.30 0.53
CA ILE A 343 4.91 -4.47 1.25
C ILE A 343 5.41 -4.15 2.67
N TRP A 344 5.71 -5.18 3.46
CA TRP A 344 5.95 -5.06 4.90
C TRP A 344 7.22 -4.31 5.30
N ASP A 345 8.22 -4.20 4.43
CA ASP A 345 9.45 -3.43 4.65
C ASP A 345 9.20 -1.91 4.66
N VAL A 346 8.06 -1.45 4.13
CA VAL A 346 7.73 -0.01 4.02
C VAL A 346 6.43 0.41 4.71
N ILE A 347 5.59 -0.52 5.17
CA ILE A 347 4.38 -0.21 5.94
C ILE A 347 4.18 -1.18 7.10
N THR A 348 3.88 -0.63 8.28
CA THR A 348 3.58 -1.40 9.49
C THR A 348 2.21 -2.09 9.40
N ASN A 349 2.01 -3.12 10.22
CA ASN A 349 0.74 -3.85 10.33
C ASN A 349 -0.42 -2.88 10.63
N GLU A 350 -0.20 -1.95 11.57
CA GLU A 350 -1.17 -0.98 12.06
C GLU A 350 -1.48 0.13 11.05
N GLU A 351 -0.46 0.64 10.34
CA GLU A 351 -0.68 1.58 9.22
C GLU A 351 -1.54 0.93 8.13
N LEU A 352 -1.19 -0.29 7.69
CA LEU A 352 -1.89 -0.97 6.60
C LEU A 352 -3.33 -1.33 6.99
N ALA A 353 -3.53 -1.84 8.22
CA ALA A 353 -4.86 -2.13 8.77
C ALA A 353 -5.74 -0.88 8.82
N ALA A 354 -5.23 0.23 9.37
CA ALA A 354 -5.98 1.48 9.45
C ALA A 354 -6.29 2.06 8.07
N TYR A 355 -5.37 1.95 7.11
CA TYR A 355 -5.57 2.41 5.74
C TYR A 355 -6.67 1.63 5.02
N ILE A 356 -6.65 0.30 5.09
CA ILE A 356 -7.68 -0.57 4.48
C ILE A 356 -9.06 -0.30 5.12
N ILE A 357 -9.14 -0.20 6.45
CA ILE A 357 -10.38 0.18 7.16
C ILE A 357 -10.90 1.54 6.70
N GLY A 358 -10.01 2.51 6.44
CA GLY A 358 -10.35 3.80 5.85
C GLY A 358 -10.90 3.68 4.42
N ARG A 359 -10.18 2.99 3.53
CA ARG A 359 -10.59 2.82 2.12
C ARG A 359 -11.88 2.02 1.98
N MET A 360 -12.11 0.98 2.78
CA MET A 360 -13.35 0.18 2.76
C MET A 360 -14.62 1.00 3.08
N ARG A 361 -14.48 2.15 3.78
CA ARG A 361 -15.58 3.10 4.03
C ARG A 361 -15.82 4.07 2.85
N VAL A 362 -14.91 4.11 1.88
CA VAL A 362 -14.99 4.91 0.65
C VAL A 362 -15.36 4.04 -0.55
N THR A 363 -14.75 2.86 -0.72
CA THR A 363 -14.93 1.97 -1.88
C THR A 363 -15.15 0.52 -1.44
N ASP A 364 -16.01 -0.21 -2.14
CA ASP A 364 -16.18 -1.66 -1.97
C ASP A 364 -15.31 -2.46 -2.96
N ASP A 365 -14.72 -1.82 -3.97
CA ASP A 365 -13.77 -2.48 -4.87
C ASP A 365 -12.45 -2.76 -4.16
N LEU A 366 -12.15 -4.04 -3.93
CA LEU A 366 -10.90 -4.46 -3.31
C LEU A 366 -9.70 -4.34 -4.26
N CYS A 367 -9.91 -4.30 -5.58
CA CYS A 367 -8.84 -3.98 -6.55
C CYS A 367 -8.38 -2.52 -6.39
N GLU A 368 -9.28 -1.57 -6.22
CA GLU A 368 -8.92 -0.17 -5.95
C GLU A 368 -8.03 -0.07 -4.70
N ILE A 369 -8.37 -0.82 -3.64
CA ILE A 369 -7.62 -0.84 -2.38
C ILE A 369 -6.25 -1.53 -2.55
N THR A 370 -6.16 -2.70 -3.20
CA THR A 370 -4.86 -3.35 -3.42
C THR A 370 -3.96 -2.51 -4.31
N ASN A 371 -4.48 -1.94 -5.40
CA ASN A 371 -3.72 -1.06 -6.29
C ASN A 371 -3.19 0.18 -5.56
N SER A 372 -4.01 0.84 -4.74
CA SER A 372 -3.55 2.01 -3.98
C SER A 372 -2.51 1.67 -2.91
N ILE A 373 -2.51 0.45 -2.37
CA ILE A 373 -1.46 -0.05 -1.47
C ILE A 373 -0.15 -0.30 -2.23
N LEU A 374 -0.22 -0.93 -3.40
CA LEU A 374 0.94 -1.19 -4.26
C LEU A 374 1.65 0.12 -4.65
N ASP A 375 0.89 1.11 -5.10
CA ASP A 375 1.42 2.45 -5.41
C ASP A 375 1.97 3.15 -4.14
N MET A 376 1.25 3.08 -3.02
CA MET A 376 1.71 3.64 -1.74
C MET A 376 3.04 3.02 -1.27
N CYS A 377 3.25 1.72 -1.43
CA CYS A 377 4.48 1.04 -1.04
C CYS A 377 5.66 1.41 -1.97
N LEU A 378 5.42 1.46 -3.28
CA LEU A 378 6.36 1.98 -4.26
C LEU A 378 6.78 3.43 -3.95
N TYR A 379 5.81 4.29 -3.64
CA TYR A 379 6.06 5.69 -3.28
C TYR A 379 6.72 5.88 -1.89
N LYS A 380 6.48 4.99 -0.93
CA LYS A 380 7.21 4.91 0.36
C LYS A 380 8.66 4.44 0.16
N GLY A 381 9.00 3.86 -1.00
CA GLY A 381 10.37 3.54 -1.40
C GLY A 381 10.65 2.06 -1.63
N SER A 382 9.64 1.19 -1.65
CA SER A 382 9.82 -0.22 -1.97
C SER A 382 10.42 -0.39 -3.37
N LYS A 383 11.42 -1.28 -3.47
CA LYS A 383 12.13 -1.61 -4.72
C LYS A 383 11.91 -3.05 -5.15
N ASP A 384 10.94 -3.71 -4.53
CA ASP A 384 10.74 -5.13 -4.67
C ASP A 384 9.60 -5.50 -5.64
N ASN A 385 9.41 -6.80 -5.84
CA ASN A 385 8.11 -7.29 -6.26
C ASN A 385 7.11 -7.07 -5.12
N MET A 386 5.85 -6.78 -5.46
CA MET A 386 4.83 -6.45 -4.48
C MET A 386 3.56 -7.19 -4.83
N SER A 387 3.14 -8.11 -3.95
CA SER A 387 1.91 -8.89 -4.06
C SER A 387 1.17 -8.89 -2.72
N LEU A 388 -0.14 -8.66 -2.75
CA LEU A 388 -1.02 -8.81 -1.60
C LEU A 388 -2.41 -9.32 -1.98
N VAL A 389 -3.05 -10.02 -1.05
CA VAL A 389 -4.48 -10.34 -1.09
C VAL A 389 -5.17 -9.85 0.19
N ILE A 390 -6.27 -9.13 0.01
CA ILE A 390 -7.20 -8.71 1.06
C ILE A 390 -8.41 -9.63 0.99
N ILE A 391 -8.68 -10.37 2.07
CA ILE A 391 -9.78 -11.32 2.19
C ILE A 391 -10.77 -10.76 3.20
N ALA A 392 -11.84 -10.13 2.73
CA ALA A 392 -12.85 -9.47 3.55
C ALA A 392 -14.02 -10.40 3.89
N PHE A 393 -14.40 -10.41 5.17
CA PHE A 393 -15.54 -11.14 5.71
C PHE A 393 -16.82 -10.30 5.61
N LYS A 394 -17.97 -10.91 5.85
CA LYS A 394 -19.30 -10.25 5.92
C LYS A 394 -19.34 -8.96 6.76
N ASN A 395 -18.55 -8.90 7.82
CA ASN A 395 -18.56 -7.79 8.79
C ASN A 395 -17.53 -6.69 8.46
N ALA A 396 -16.76 -6.83 7.38
CA ALA A 396 -15.86 -5.79 6.89
C ALA A 396 -16.61 -4.45 6.69
N PRO A 397 -15.97 -3.30 6.95
CA PRO A 397 -16.60 -2.00 6.67
C PRO A 397 -17.10 -1.90 5.22
N THR A 398 -18.23 -1.23 5.07
CA THR A 398 -18.87 -0.98 3.77
C THR A 398 -18.83 0.52 3.44
N PRO A 399 -18.95 0.90 2.15
CA PRO A 399 -18.88 2.30 1.77
C PRO A 399 -20.05 3.11 2.30
N THR A 400 -19.77 4.32 2.78
CA THR A 400 -20.79 5.25 3.28
C THR A 400 -20.74 6.58 2.51
N PRO A 401 -21.89 7.24 2.28
CA PRO A 401 -21.91 8.53 1.59
C PRO A 401 -21.06 9.60 2.28
N GLU A 402 -20.99 9.58 3.61
CA GLU A 402 -20.19 10.53 4.40
C GLU A 402 -18.68 10.39 4.12
N TYR A 403 -18.15 9.17 4.14
CA TYR A 403 -16.72 8.94 3.88
C TYR A 403 -16.38 9.14 2.40
N LYS A 404 -17.27 8.78 1.46
CA LYS A 404 -17.12 9.13 0.04
C LYS A 404 -17.01 10.65 -0.15
N ALA A 405 -17.94 11.43 0.39
CA ALA A 405 -17.94 12.88 0.27
C ALA A 405 -16.72 13.54 0.95
N LYS A 406 -16.23 13.00 2.07
CA LYS A 406 -14.99 13.46 2.72
C LYS A 406 -13.75 13.21 1.87
N ASP A 407 -13.63 12.04 1.25
CA ASP A 407 -12.49 11.68 0.40
C ASP A 407 -12.46 12.51 -0.89
N GLU A 408 -13.62 12.74 -1.50
CA GLU A 408 -13.78 13.63 -2.66
C GLU A 408 -13.51 15.11 -2.30
N ALA A 409 -13.97 15.58 -1.14
CA ALA A 409 -13.68 16.93 -0.67
C ALA A 409 -12.17 17.15 -0.43
N LEU A 410 -11.49 16.15 0.14
CA LEU A 410 -10.03 16.16 0.29
C LEU A 410 -9.31 16.22 -1.06
N ASP A 411 -9.71 15.42 -2.05
CA ASP A 411 -9.09 15.43 -3.37
C ASP A 411 -9.28 16.77 -4.09
N ASN A 412 -10.47 17.36 -3.97
CA ASN A 412 -10.73 18.70 -4.50
C ASN A 412 -9.89 19.79 -3.80
N GLU A 413 -9.65 19.67 -2.49
CA GLU A 413 -8.82 20.62 -1.74
C GLU A 413 -7.32 20.44 -2.04
N ILE A 414 -6.86 19.19 -2.19
CA ILE A 414 -5.53 18.83 -2.69
C ILE A 414 -5.29 19.44 -4.08
N ARG A 415 -6.25 19.29 -5.01
CA ARG A 415 -6.15 19.86 -6.37
C ARG A 415 -5.97 21.38 -6.32
N LYS A 416 -6.85 22.11 -5.63
CA LYS A 416 -6.75 23.58 -5.46
C LYS A 416 -5.39 23.99 -4.88
N LYS A 417 -4.99 23.38 -3.77
CA LYS A 417 -3.75 23.74 -3.07
C LYS A 417 -2.51 23.41 -3.90
N THR A 418 -2.53 22.32 -4.66
CA THR A 418 -1.43 21.96 -5.58
C THR A 418 -1.28 23.01 -6.67
N ILE A 419 -2.37 23.47 -7.29
CA ILE A 419 -2.36 24.53 -8.32
C ILE A 419 -1.80 25.85 -7.75
N VAL A 420 -2.30 26.29 -6.59
CA VAL A 420 -1.84 27.54 -5.94
C VAL A 420 -0.35 27.44 -5.54
N THR A 421 0.04 26.32 -4.92
CA THR A 421 1.43 26.11 -4.46
C THR A 421 2.39 26.01 -5.65
N PHE A 422 1.98 25.35 -6.75
CA PHE A 422 2.73 25.29 -8.00
C PHE A 422 3.05 26.69 -8.53
N PHE A 423 2.04 27.55 -8.69
CA PHE A 423 2.27 28.91 -9.19
C PHE A 423 3.16 29.73 -8.25
N VAL A 424 2.99 29.63 -6.93
CA VAL A 424 3.83 30.36 -5.96
C VAL A 424 5.29 29.90 -6.04
N VAL A 425 5.55 28.58 -5.99
CA VAL A 425 6.91 28.01 -6.08
C VAL A 425 7.55 28.35 -7.42
N PHE A 426 6.83 28.21 -8.53
CA PHE A 426 7.32 28.50 -9.88
C PHE A 426 7.76 29.97 -10.02
N HIS A 427 6.91 30.93 -9.62
CA HIS A 427 7.24 32.35 -9.70
C HIS A 427 8.41 32.75 -8.78
N LEU A 428 8.51 32.17 -7.57
CA LEU A 428 9.63 32.42 -6.66
C LEU A 428 10.96 31.90 -7.23
N LEU A 429 10.96 30.72 -7.83
CA LEU A 429 12.14 30.13 -8.47
C LEU A 429 12.54 30.89 -9.75
N GLU A 430 11.57 31.32 -10.57
CA GLU A 430 11.80 32.20 -11.72
C GLU A 430 12.47 33.52 -11.30
N ILE A 431 11.97 34.18 -10.26
CA ILE A 431 12.57 35.41 -9.71
C ILE A 431 14.01 35.14 -9.22
N TYR A 432 14.25 34.01 -8.57
CA TYR A 432 15.56 33.61 -8.04
C TYR A 432 16.58 33.22 -9.15
N ASN A 433 16.11 32.68 -10.27
CA ASN A 433 16.93 32.24 -11.40
C ASN A 433 17.19 33.33 -12.47
N ARG A 434 16.66 34.55 -12.30
CA ARG A 434 17.08 35.76 -13.06
C ARG A 434 18.53 36.22 -12.78
N ASN A 435 19.32 35.38 -12.12
CA ASN A 435 20.73 35.58 -11.84
C ASN A 435 21.55 34.88 -12.97
N PRO A 436 22.33 35.61 -13.80
CA PRO A 436 22.70 35.19 -15.16
C PRO A 436 23.65 33.98 -15.30
N ASN A 437 23.94 33.26 -14.20
CA ASN A 437 24.83 32.10 -14.14
C ASN A 437 24.10 30.80 -13.75
N LYS A 438 22.77 30.69 -13.97
CA LYS A 438 21.97 29.51 -13.64
C LYS A 438 21.18 28.97 -14.83
N THR A 439 20.99 27.65 -14.83
CA THR A 439 20.19 26.89 -15.80
C THR A 439 18.68 27.09 -15.58
N SER A 440 17.89 26.70 -16.59
CA SER A 440 16.43 26.64 -16.53
C SER A 440 15.91 25.84 -15.33
N LEU A 441 14.69 26.14 -14.88
CA LEU A 441 14.00 25.34 -13.87
C LEU A 441 13.83 23.90 -14.37
N ASP A 442 14.28 22.95 -13.56
CA ASP A 442 13.92 21.55 -13.69
C ASP A 442 12.57 21.29 -13.00
N ALA A 443 11.65 20.62 -13.71
CA ALA A 443 10.33 20.29 -13.20
C ALA A 443 10.38 19.39 -11.95
N SER A 444 11.39 18.51 -11.81
CA SER A 444 11.58 17.71 -10.60
C SER A 444 11.90 18.59 -9.38
N THR A 445 12.72 19.63 -9.55
CA THR A 445 13.00 20.62 -8.50
C THR A 445 11.75 21.39 -8.08
N VAL A 446 10.87 21.77 -9.02
CA VAL A 446 9.58 22.40 -8.70
C VAL A 446 8.66 21.43 -7.96
N TRP A 447 8.56 20.18 -8.45
CA TRP A 447 7.75 19.11 -7.85
C TRP A 447 8.13 18.86 -6.38
N GLN A 448 9.41 18.68 -6.09
CA GLN A 448 9.89 18.45 -4.72
C GLN A 448 9.49 19.60 -3.78
N GLN A 449 9.69 20.85 -4.19
CA GLN A 449 9.35 22.02 -3.37
C GLN A 449 7.83 22.16 -3.17
N VAL A 450 7.02 21.94 -4.22
CA VAL A 450 5.55 21.91 -4.12
C VAL A 450 5.10 20.84 -3.12
N MET A 451 5.64 19.61 -3.21
CA MET A 451 5.28 18.52 -2.29
C MET A 451 5.73 18.78 -0.85
N THR A 452 6.91 19.34 -0.62
CA THR A 452 7.34 19.79 0.72
C THR A 452 6.37 20.84 1.28
N SER A 453 6.06 21.90 0.53
CA SER A 453 5.17 22.99 0.98
C SER A 453 3.70 22.56 1.14
N LEU A 454 3.25 21.48 0.50
CA LEU A 454 1.92 20.90 0.71
C LEU A 454 1.86 20.00 1.95
N ASN A 455 2.90 19.21 2.21
CA ASN A 455 3.01 18.33 3.38
C ASN A 455 3.12 19.09 4.72
N GLU A 456 3.43 20.39 4.68
CA GLU A 456 3.42 21.27 5.86
C GLU A 456 2.02 21.85 6.18
N GLN A 457 1.05 21.81 5.26
CA GLN A 457 -0.25 22.46 5.45
C GLN A 457 -1.22 21.59 6.28
N SER A 458 -1.52 22.03 7.52
CA SER A 458 -2.48 21.37 8.43
C SER A 458 -3.82 21.02 7.77
N SER A 459 -4.38 21.96 7.00
CA SER A 459 -5.63 21.78 6.23
C SER A 459 -5.64 20.59 5.25
N ILE A 460 -4.46 20.08 4.86
CA ILE A 460 -4.34 18.79 4.15
C ILE A 460 -4.10 17.70 5.19
N ARG A 461 -3.04 17.85 6.02
CA ARG A 461 -2.55 16.85 6.96
C ARG A 461 -3.65 16.23 7.83
N ASP A 462 -4.51 17.07 8.39
CA ASP A 462 -5.50 16.70 9.42
C ASP A 462 -6.68 15.90 8.82
N ALA A 463 -6.78 15.83 7.49
CA ALA A 463 -7.81 15.10 6.75
C ALA A 463 -7.28 13.87 5.99
N LEU A 464 -5.96 13.62 5.99
CA LEU A 464 -5.33 12.54 5.21
C LEU A 464 -5.82 11.13 5.63
N PRO A 465 -5.80 10.15 4.72
CA PRO A 465 -6.11 8.75 5.05
C PRO A 465 -5.22 8.23 6.18
N VAL A 466 -5.82 7.74 7.25
CA VAL A 466 -5.09 7.15 8.40
C VAL A 466 -4.23 5.98 7.91
N GLY A 467 -3.01 5.86 8.43
CA GLY A 467 -2.03 4.85 8.02
C GLY A 467 -1.33 5.12 6.68
N GLY A 468 -2.05 5.66 5.69
CA GLY A 468 -1.48 5.99 4.38
C GLY A 468 -0.87 7.39 4.26
N GLY A 469 -1.33 8.34 5.09
CA GLY A 469 -0.81 9.69 5.19
C GLY A 469 -0.77 10.44 3.84
N PHE A 470 0.26 11.27 3.65
CA PHE A 470 0.39 12.15 2.49
C PHE A 470 0.64 11.36 1.20
N ILE A 471 1.32 10.21 1.33
CA ILE A 471 1.69 9.34 0.22
C ILE A 471 0.45 8.66 -0.40
N ALA A 472 -0.56 8.30 0.40
CA ALA A 472 -1.79 7.68 -0.09
C ALA A 472 -2.66 8.57 -1.00
N LYS A 473 -2.35 9.87 -1.13
CA LYS A 473 -2.96 10.78 -2.12
C LYS A 473 -1.98 11.25 -3.20
N ARG A 474 -0.78 10.66 -3.28
CA ARG A 474 0.29 11.08 -4.20
C ARG A 474 -0.12 11.08 -5.67
N SER A 475 -0.92 10.12 -6.12
CA SER A 475 -1.47 10.10 -7.48
C SER A 475 -2.32 11.33 -7.82
N VAL A 476 -3.05 11.89 -6.85
CA VAL A 476 -3.84 13.12 -7.00
C VAL A 476 -2.93 14.34 -7.13
N PHE A 477 -1.88 14.41 -6.31
CA PHE A 477 -0.85 15.46 -6.40
C PHE A 477 -0.12 15.40 -7.76
N GLU A 478 0.38 14.22 -8.16
CA GLU A 478 1.11 14.00 -9.41
C GLU A 478 0.24 14.32 -10.62
N THR A 479 -1.00 13.80 -10.70
CA THR A 479 -1.93 14.06 -11.81
C THR A 479 -2.24 15.55 -11.95
N THR A 480 -2.39 16.27 -10.84
CA THR A 480 -2.67 17.72 -10.86
C THR A 480 -1.44 18.50 -11.32
N PHE A 481 -0.25 18.17 -10.80
CA PHE A 481 1.01 18.81 -11.19
C PHE A 481 1.31 18.58 -12.69
N ASP A 482 1.11 17.37 -13.18
CA ASP A 482 1.26 17.01 -14.60
C ASP A 482 0.32 17.79 -15.52
N SER A 483 -0.91 18.10 -15.09
CA SER A 483 -1.79 18.96 -15.90
C SER A 483 -1.28 20.40 -16.03
N MET A 484 -0.56 20.91 -15.01
CA MET A 484 0.03 22.24 -15.06
C MET A 484 1.24 22.28 -16.00
N THR A 485 2.16 21.31 -15.87
CA THR A 485 3.42 21.28 -16.64
C THR A 485 3.19 20.94 -18.12
N LYS A 486 2.23 20.06 -18.43
CA LYS A 486 1.85 19.75 -19.83
C LYS A 486 1.17 20.94 -20.50
N GLY A 487 0.41 21.76 -19.76
CA GLY A 487 -0.19 23.00 -20.27
C GLY A 487 0.84 24.04 -20.71
N THR A 488 1.93 24.21 -19.97
CA THR A 488 2.99 25.20 -20.29
C THR A 488 3.80 24.89 -21.55
N ASN A 489 3.89 23.62 -21.98
CA ASN A 489 4.72 23.26 -23.15
C ASN A 489 4.06 23.60 -24.50
N ASN A 490 2.74 23.80 -24.54
CA ASN A 490 2.04 24.14 -25.78
C ASN A 490 2.02 25.65 -26.09
N THR A 491 2.52 26.51 -25.18
CA THR A 491 2.43 27.97 -25.32
C THR A 491 3.65 28.64 -25.98
N THR A 492 4.69 27.87 -26.34
CA THR A 492 5.97 28.40 -26.85
C THR A 492 6.30 28.03 -28.30
N ASN A 493 5.52 27.16 -28.95
CA ASN A 493 5.81 26.63 -30.30
C ASN A 493 4.75 26.98 -31.37
N SER A 494 4.19 28.19 -31.31
CA SER A 494 3.17 28.67 -32.24
C SER A 494 3.49 30.03 -32.88
N ASN A 495 4.76 30.27 -33.23
CA ASN A 495 5.13 31.46 -34.03
C ASN A 495 6.43 31.31 -34.86
N SER A 496 6.48 30.33 -35.77
CA SER A 496 7.53 30.25 -36.81
C SER A 496 7.10 29.42 -38.03
N GLY A 497 7.24 29.99 -39.23
CA GLY A 497 7.25 29.24 -40.50
C GLY A 497 5.89 28.99 -41.16
N ALA A 498 5.61 29.78 -42.19
CA ALA A 498 4.72 29.37 -43.29
C ALA A 498 5.58 29.12 -44.54
N LEU A 499 5.00 28.46 -45.57
CA LEU A 499 5.65 28.00 -46.81
C LEU A 499 6.53 26.74 -46.60
N THR A 500 6.59 25.73 -47.47
CA THR A 500 6.15 25.58 -48.88
C THR A 500 5.60 24.18 -49.21
N ASN A 501 4.66 24.14 -50.19
CA ASN A 501 4.46 23.14 -51.25
C ASN A 501 4.18 21.64 -50.96
N ASN A 502 3.16 21.15 -51.69
CA ASN A 502 2.99 19.90 -52.45
C ASN A 502 4.19 18.91 -52.45
N ASP A 503 4.00 17.57 -52.49
CA ASP A 503 3.32 16.86 -53.58
C ASP A 503 2.48 15.62 -53.17
N HIS A 504 1.71 15.19 -54.16
CA HIS A 504 1.05 13.90 -54.42
C HIS A 504 1.73 12.63 -53.86
N ASP A 505 0.92 11.65 -53.47
CA ASP A 505 0.56 10.54 -54.36
C ASP A 505 -0.77 9.89 -53.89
N ASP A 506 -1.57 9.38 -54.84
CA ASP A 506 -2.87 8.76 -54.62
C ASP A 506 -2.76 7.22 -54.74
N GLU A 507 -3.48 6.45 -53.91
CA GLU A 507 -4.01 5.13 -54.32
C GLU A 507 -5.41 4.88 -53.75
N GLU A 508 -6.23 4.32 -54.63
CA GLU A 508 -7.63 3.87 -54.56
C GLU A 508 -7.81 2.69 -53.53
N ASP A 509 -9.00 2.22 -53.12
CA ASP A 509 -10.30 2.27 -53.80
C ASP A 509 -11.55 2.00 -52.90
N GLU A 510 -12.73 2.36 -53.46
CA GLU A 510 -14.13 1.86 -53.29
C GLU A 510 -14.84 1.54 -51.93
N ASN A 511 -16.02 2.18 -51.79
CA ASN A 511 -17.37 1.66 -51.40
C ASN A 511 -17.62 1.00 -50.01
N ASP A 512 -18.65 1.37 -49.24
CA ASP A 512 -20.08 1.33 -49.58
C ASP A 512 -20.97 2.39 -48.85
N ASP A 513 -22.16 2.65 -49.40
CA ASP A 513 -23.20 3.56 -48.89
C ASP A 513 -24.17 2.89 -47.87
N GLU A 514 -24.54 3.58 -46.78
CA GLU A 514 -25.94 3.58 -46.30
C GLU A 514 -26.29 4.80 -45.41
N SER A 515 -27.58 5.05 -45.19
CA SER A 515 -28.10 6.41 -45.00
C SER A 515 -28.87 6.69 -43.70
N THR A 516 -28.49 7.79 -43.02
CA THR A 516 -29.34 8.79 -42.29
C THR A 516 -30.42 8.35 -41.26
N PRO A 517 -30.91 9.27 -40.40
CA PRO A 517 -30.19 10.24 -39.57
C PRO A 517 -30.63 10.14 -38.08
N SER A 518 -29.90 10.76 -37.14
CA SER A 518 -30.47 11.04 -35.82
C SER A 518 -29.98 12.35 -35.20
N ASN A 519 -30.92 13.14 -34.67
CA ASN A 519 -30.63 14.32 -33.87
C ASN A 519 -30.25 13.90 -32.45
N SER A 520 -29.17 14.44 -31.90
CA SER A 520 -29.01 14.59 -30.45
C SER A 520 -28.40 15.96 -30.13
N SER A 521 -28.91 16.61 -29.10
CA SER A 521 -28.56 17.99 -28.74
C SER A 521 -27.29 18.03 -27.89
N SER A 522 -26.20 18.53 -28.46
CA SER A 522 -25.00 18.89 -27.69
C SER A 522 -25.31 20.11 -26.81
N GLY A 523 -25.46 19.90 -25.49
CA GLY A 523 -25.42 20.98 -24.52
C GLY A 523 -23.98 21.44 -24.31
N ASP A 524 -23.73 22.76 -24.40
CA ASP A 524 -22.38 23.32 -24.33
C ASP A 524 -21.68 23.03 -23.00
N ILE A 525 -20.52 22.36 -23.07
CA ILE A 525 -19.60 22.25 -21.94
C ILE A 525 -18.71 23.50 -21.95
N PRO A 526 -18.71 24.35 -20.90
CA PRO A 526 -17.89 25.56 -20.88
C PRO A 526 -16.40 25.21 -20.90
N SER A 527 -15.65 25.85 -21.79
CA SER A 527 -14.24 25.55 -22.03
C SER A 527 -13.34 25.98 -20.87
N ALA A 528 -12.28 25.24 -20.60
CA ALA A 528 -11.43 25.38 -19.41
C ALA A 528 -10.87 26.81 -19.16
N ASN A 529 -10.76 27.63 -20.22
CA ASN A 529 -10.31 29.01 -20.14
C ASN A 529 -11.24 29.92 -19.33
N SER A 530 -12.54 29.62 -19.21
CA SER A 530 -13.45 30.45 -18.39
C SER A 530 -13.19 30.31 -16.89
N THR A 531 -12.73 29.13 -16.44
CA THR A 531 -12.53 28.82 -15.01
C THR A 531 -11.24 29.44 -14.46
N ILE A 532 -10.21 29.59 -15.28
CA ILE A 532 -8.89 30.13 -14.87
C ILE A 532 -9.00 31.61 -14.48
N THR A 533 -9.76 32.40 -15.25
CA THR A 533 -9.98 33.84 -15.00
C THR A 533 -10.81 34.10 -13.73
N ALA A 534 -11.63 33.14 -13.31
CA ALA A 534 -12.47 33.25 -12.11
C ALA A 534 -11.74 32.89 -10.80
N LEU A 535 -10.50 32.36 -10.88
CA LEU A 535 -9.64 32.02 -9.74
C LEU A 535 -8.40 32.93 -9.63
N THR A 536 -8.34 33.99 -10.43
CA THR A 536 -7.27 35.01 -10.43
C THR A 536 -7.76 36.39 -9.94
N GLN A 537 -8.97 36.46 -9.38
CA GLN A 537 -9.52 37.57 -8.59
C GLN A 537 -9.81 37.11 -7.16
#